data_AF-A0A7K3Y189-F1
#
_entry.id   AF-A0A7K3Y189-F1
#
_cell.length_a   1.000
_cell.length_b   1.000
_cell.length_c   1.000
_cell.angle_alpha   90.00
_cell.angle_beta   90.00
_cell.angle_gamma   90.00
#
_symmetry.space_group_name_H-M   'P 1'
#
loop_
_entity.id
_entity.type
_entity.pdbx_description
1 polymer ?
#
loop_
_entity_poly.entity_id
_entity_poly.type
_entity_poly.pdbx_seq_one_letter_code
_entity_poly.pdbx_strand_id
1 'polypeptide(L)'
;MDAMTAWDDAAGLPVLDVGQVVALEQRIAAEGTSLYELMRRAGAAVAEAACAETAAAEAARAKAAAGPGNAAPGEAAAMQPATAPAEAAPEPSSVVVLAGSGNNGGDGWVAASLLAGRGTNVTLVTKAPAGQVQAEPARTAAIDACSGAGAPRFAIAVDPDAAQLDALLSRADVVVDAVLGTGFAHREVREPYATWIDAANRARRTTGVRVVAVDVPSGLNAQTGESADSCVQADVTVTMLAAKPGLLTASGKAQTGRLFLAPLGCDA
;
A
#
# COMPACT_ATOMS: atom_id res chain seq x y z
N MET A 1 19.18 -1.53 6.13
CA MET A 1 17.98 -0.99 5.49
C MET A 1 17.82 0.39 6.06
N ASP A 2 18.04 1.42 5.26
CA ASP A 2 17.81 2.80 5.70
C ASP A 2 16.32 2.99 5.96
N ALA A 3 15.99 3.53 7.13
CA ALA A 3 14.63 3.65 7.61
C ALA A 3 13.79 4.56 6.69
N MET A 4 12.55 4.15 6.40
CA MET A 4 11.55 5.01 5.76
C MET A 4 11.41 6.29 6.59
N THR A 5 11.73 7.43 5.99
CA THR A 5 11.64 8.72 6.68
C THR A 5 10.32 9.39 6.31
N ALA A 6 9.50 9.72 7.33
CA ALA A 6 8.30 10.53 7.14
C ALA A 6 8.71 11.94 6.71
N TRP A 7 8.11 12.46 5.65
CA TRP A 7 8.40 13.79 5.12
C TRP A 7 7.26 14.76 5.43
N ASP A 8 7.45 15.60 6.45
CA ASP A 8 6.46 16.58 6.91
C ASP A 8 6.70 18.01 6.37
N ASP A 9 7.90 18.35 5.89
CA ASP A 9 8.21 19.71 5.36
C ASP A 9 9.26 19.70 4.23
N ALA A 10 9.07 20.57 3.24
CA ALA A 10 9.67 20.54 1.90
C ALA A 10 11.21 20.78 1.79
N ALA A 11 11.96 20.79 2.89
CA ALA A 11 13.38 21.09 2.88
C ALA A 11 14.24 19.82 2.75
N GLY A 12 14.68 19.50 1.52
CA GLY A 12 15.73 18.50 1.24
C GLY A 12 15.28 17.20 0.57
N LEU A 13 14.01 17.10 0.12
CA LEU A 13 13.52 15.89 -0.54
C LEU A 13 14.10 15.89 -1.95
N PRO A 14 14.83 14.85 -2.38
CA PRO A 14 15.24 14.75 -3.78
C PRO A 14 13.97 14.74 -4.64
N VAL A 15 13.90 15.69 -5.58
CA VAL A 15 12.80 15.78 -6.55
C VAL A 15 13.37 15.54 -7.93
N LEU A 16 12.85 14.51 -8.59
CA LEU A 16 13.23 14.15 -9.95
C LEU A 16 11.96 14.03 -10.79
N ASP A 17 11.96 14.59 -11.99
CA ASP A 17 10.89 14.37 -12.95
C ASP A 17 10.82 12.89 -13.38
N VAL A 18 9.72 12.49 -14.00
CA VAL A 18 9.51 11.06 -14.36
C VAL A 18 10.63 10.53 -15.26
N GLY A 19 11.13 11.34 -16.19
CA GLY A 19 12.22 10.94 -17.08
C GLY A 19 13.55 10.79 -16.34
N GLN A 20 13.82 11.65 -15.37
CA GLN A 20 15.00 11.59 -14.50
C GLN A 20 14.98 10.37 -13.59
N VAL A 21 13.83 10.00 -13.01
CA VAL A 21 13.69 8.77 -12.21
C VAL A 21 13.98 7.54 -13.07
N VAL A 22 13.41 7.44 -14.27
CA VAL A 22 13.67 6.33 -15.20
C VAL A 22 15.16 6.26 -15.57
N ALA A 23 15.79 7.41 -15.84
CA ALA A 23 17.22 7.46 -16.13
C ALA A 23 18.07 7.03 -14.93
N LEU A 24 17.67 7.38 -13.70
CA LEU A 24 18.32 6.95 -12.47
C LEU A 24 18.21 5.44 -12.27
N GLU A 25 17.03 4.85 -12.45
CA GLU A 25 16.82 3.39 -12.37
C GLU A 25 17.71 2.64 -13.37
N GLN A 26 17.80 3.14 -14.61
CA GLN A 26 18.65 2.56 -15.65
C GLN A 26 20.14 2.66 -15.32
N ARG A 27 20.59 3.77 -14.72
CA ARG A 27 21.97 3.92 -14.25
C ARG A 27 22.29 2.96 -13.12
N ILE A 28 21.42 2.86 -12.12
CA ILE A 28 21.56 1.90 -11.00
C ILE A 28 21.64 0.46 -11.53
N ALA A 29 20.82 0.13 -12.53
CA ALA A 29 20.88 -1.16 -13.21
C ALA A 29 22.21 -1.40 -13.94
N ALA A 30 22.74 -0.39 -14.64
CA ALA A 30 24.05 -0.47 -15.29
C ALA A 30 25.22 -0.60 -14.30
N GLU A 31 25.06 -0.07 -13.09
CA GLU A 31 26.05 -0.12 -12.00
C GLU A 31 25.98 -1.42 -11.18
N GLY A 32 25.00 -2.30 -11.44
CA GLY A 32 24.97 -3.68 -10.97
C GLY A 32 23.80 -4.07 -10.08
N THR A 33 22.89 -3.14 -9.74
CA THR A 33 21.65 -3.46 -9.00
C THR A 33 20.51 -3.65 -9.99
N SER A 34 20.07 -4.89 -10.20
CA SER A 34 19.02 -5.17 -11.20
C SER A 34 17.71 -4.43 -10.91
N LEU A 35 16.91 -4.17 -11.95
CA LEU A 35 15.57 -3.59 -11.79
C LEU A 35 14.66 -4.47 -10.92
N TYR A 36 14.84 -5.79 -10.96
CA TYR A 36 14.10 -6.70 -10.08
C TYR A 36 14.51 -6.54 -8.61
N GLU A 37 15.81 -6.33 -8.33
CA GLU A 37 16.27 -6.05 -6.98
C GLU A 37 15.74 -4.71 -6.47
N LEU A 38 15.67 -3.67 -7.31
CA LEU A 38 15.00 -2.41 -6.96
C LEU A 38 13.51 -2.64 -6.60
N MET A 39 12.78 -3.40 -7.42
CA MET A 39 11.39 -3.79 -7.16
C MET A 39 11.24 -4.57 -5.85
N ARG A 40 12.18 -5.47 -5.53
CA ARG A 40 12.18 -6.18 -4.24
C ARG A 40 12.30 -5.23 -3.05
N ARG A 41 13.19 -4.22 -3.15
CA ARG A 41 13.37 -3.20 -2.11
C ARG A 41 12.17 -2.27 -2.01
N ALA A 42 11.56 -1.90 -3.13
CA ALA A 42 10.36 -1.08 -3.18
C ALA A 42 9.19 -1.81 -2.50
N GLY A 43 8.92 -3.06 -2.88
CA GLY A 43 7.89 -3.87 -2.23
C GLY A 43 8.16 -4.12 -0.73
N ALA A 44 9.42 -4.21 -0.30
CA ALA A 44 9.77 -4.29 1.12
C ALA A 44 9.41 -3.01 1.88
N ALA A 45 9.70 -1.82 1.33
CA ALA A 45 9.31 -0.55 1.93
C ALA A 45 7.77 -0.41 2.00
N VAL A 46 7.06 -0.81 0.95
CA VAL A 46 5.59 -0.84 0.96
C VAL A 46 5.05 -1.77 2.05
N ALA A 47 5.63 -2.97 2.19
CA ALA A 47 5.24 -3.92 3.23
C ALA A 47 5.50 -3.36 4.64
N GLU A 48 6.58 -2.60 4.85
CA GLU A 48 6.84 -1.92 6.12
C GLU A 48 5.80 -0.84 6.43
N ALA A 49 5.45 0.01 5.45
CA ALA A 49 4.38 0.99 5.62
C ALA A 49 3.03 0.33 5.90
N ALA A 50 2.68 -0.73 5.18
CA ALA A 50 1.45 -1.46 5.42
C ALA A 50 1.43 -2.08 6.83
N CYS A 51 2.53 -2.67 7.31
CA CYS A 51 2.63 -3.15 8.69
C CYS A 51 2.42 -2.02 9.72
N ALA A 52 2.99 -0.85 9.49
CA ALA A 52 2.82 0.30 10.38
C ALA A 52 1.36 0.79 10.43
N GLU A 53 0.69 0.87 9.27
CA GLU A 53 -0.73 1.27 9.22
C GLU A 53 -1.65 0.21 9.83
N THR A 54 -1.33 -1.06 9.64
CA THR A 54 -2.01 -2.18 10.30
C THR A 54 -1.92 -2.05 11.84
N ALA A 55 -0.71 -1.86 12.38
CA ALA A 55 -0.52 -1.70 13.82
C ALA A 55 -1.25 -0.46 14.36
N ALA A 56 -1.28 0.64 13.59
CA ALA A 56 -2.04 1.83 13.95
C ALA A 56 -3.56 1.58 13.95
N ALA A 57 -4.08 0.81 13.00
CA ALA A 57 -5.49 0.41 12.95
C ALA A 57 -5.88 -0.48 14.14
N GLU A 58 -5.05 -1.47 14.47
CA GLU A 58 -5.22 -2.34 15.64
C GLU A 58 -5.24 -1.52 16.94
N ALA A 59 -4.27 -0.62 17.12
CA ALA A 59 -4.21 0.25 18.30
C ALA A 59 -5.44 1.18 18.42
N ALA A 60 -5.93 1.71 17.29
CA ALA A 60 -7.13 2.55 17.27
C ALA A 60 -8.39 1.75 17.66
N ARG A 61 -8.53 0.50 17.19
CA ARG A 61 -9.63 -0.39 17.57
C ARG A 61 -9.57 -0.77 19.04
N ALA A 62 -8.39 -1.12 19.56
CA ALA A 62 -8.19 -1.42 20.98
C ALA A 62 -8.58 -0.23 21.87
N LYS A 63 -8.18 0.99 21.48
CA LYS A 63 -8.56 2.22 22.19
C LYS A 63 -10.07 2.49 22.14
N ALA A 64 -10.72 2.25 21.00
CA ALA A 64 -12.17 2.40 20.87
C ALA A 64 -12.94 1.39 21.74
N ALA A 65 -12.46 0.15 21.83
CA ALA A 65 -13.04 -0.90 22.66
C ALA A 65 -12.89 -0.62 24.18
N ALA A 66 -11.80 0.03 24.60
CA ALA A 66 -11.55 0.37 26.00
C ALA A 66 -12.46 1.48 26.57
N GLY A 67 -13.22 2.19 25.72
CA GLY A 67 -14.13 3.27 26.12
C GLY A 67 -13.42 4.50 26.72
N PRO A 68 -14.13 5.62 26.96
CA PRO A 68 -13.56 6.75 27.69
C PRO A 68 -13.37 6.32 29.16
N GLY A 69 -12.10 6.14 29.56
CA GLY A 69 -11.75 5.74 30.93
C GLY A 69 -12.37 6.69 31.96
N ASN A 70 -13.29 6.16 32.76
CA ASN A 70 -13.93 6.91 33.83
C ASN A 70 -12.96 7.01 35.01
N ALA A 71 -12.19 8.10 35.08
CA ALA A 71 -11.41 8.42 36.26
C ALA A 71 -12.34 9.05 37.32
N ALA A 72 -13.03 8.20 38.08
CA ALA A 72 -13.73 8.60 39.30
C ALA A 72 -12.99 8.02 40.53
N PRO A 73 -12.68 8.83 41.57
CA PRO A 73 -12.09 8.31 42.79
C PRO A 73 -13.19 7.85 43.76
N GLY A 74 -13.04 6.62 44.27
CA GLY A 74 -13.67 6.15 45.52
C GLY A 74 -14.98 5.38 45.36
N GLU A 75 -14.95 4.06 45.56
CA GLU A 75 -15.41 3.40 46.80
C GLU A 75 -15.25 1.89 46.66
N ALA A 76 -14.72 1.25 47.70
CA ALA A 76 -14.43 -0.17 47.72
C ALA A 76 -15.73 -0.99 47.84
N ALA A 77 -16.07 -1.77 46.83
CA ALA A 77 -17.14 -2.76 46.88
C ALA A 77 -16.69 -4.11 46.30
N ALA A 78 -16.69 -5.11 47.19
CA ALA A 78 -16.73 -6.55 47.00
C ALA A 78 -16.19 -7.18 45.70
N MET A 79 -15.07 -7.90 45.85
CA MET A 79 -14.48 -8.81 44.85
C MET A 79 -15.42 -10.01 44.61
N GLN A 80 -16.09 -10.05 43.46
CA GLN A 80 -16.54 -11.31 42.85
C GLN A 80 -15.51 -11.73 41.80
N PRO A 81 -15.07 -13.00 41.74
CA PRO A 81 -14.27 -13.48 40.61
C PRO A 81 -15.20 -13.63 39.40
N ALA A 82 -15.39 -12.55 38.65
CA ALA A 82 -15.87 -12.66 37.29
C ALA A 82 -14.74 -13.29 36.48
N THR A 83 -14.91 -14.55 36.08
CA THR A 83 -14.10 -15.14 35.02
C THR A 83 -14.39 -14.31 33.76
N ALA A 84 -13.50 -13.37 33.43
CA ALA A 84 -13.54 -12.67 32.17
C ALA A 84 -13.62 -13.74 31.06
N PRO A 85 -14.57 -13.64 30.10
CA PRO A 85 -14.49 -14.49 28.92
C PRO A 85 -13.10 -14.27 28.34
N ALA A 86 -12.37 -15.37 28.09
CA ALA A 86 -11.07 -15.29 27.42
C ALA A 86 -11.25 -14.41 26.18
N GLU A 87 -10.64 -13.22 26.18
CA GLU A 87 -10.69 -12.33 25.04
C GLU A 87 -10.23 -13.16 23.85
N ALA A 88 -11.12 -13.34 22.87
CA ALA A 88 -10.76 -14.01 21.64
C ALA A 88 -9.50 -13.32 21.12
N ALA A 89 -8.45 -14.09 20.83
CA ALA A 89 -7.23 -13.54 20.28
C ALA A 89 -7.61 -12.63 19.10
N PRO A 90 -7.03 -11.41 19.00
CA PRO A 90 -7.41 -10.47 17.96
C PRO A 90 -7.31 -11.15 16.60
N GLU A 91 -8.35 -10.97 15.78
CA GLU A 91 -8.37 -11.47 14.40
C GLU A 91 -7.10 -10.96 13.71
N PRO A 92 -6.32 -11.84 13.04
CA PRO A 92 -5.10 -11.43 12.38
C PRO A 92 -5.41 -10.40 11.29
N SER A 93 -4.67 -9.30 11.32
CA SER A 93 -4.86 -8.19 10.40
C SER A 93 -4.88 -8.60 8.93
N SER A 94 -5.75 -7.95 8.17
CA SER A 94 -6.03 -8.22 6.77
C SER A 94 -5.58 -7.07 5.87
N VAL A 95 -4.79 -7.41 4.86
CA VAL A 95 -4.34 -6.47 3.83
C VAL A 95 -4.86 -6.91 2.47
N VAL A 96 -5.45 -5.98 1.73
CA VAL A 96 -5.79 -6.17 0.32
C VAL A 96 -4.79 -5.40 -0.53
N VAL A 97 -4.15 -6.07 -1.50
CA VAL A 97 -3.21 -5.42 -2.43
C VAL A 97 -3.86 -5.35 -3.81
N LEU A 98 -4.09 -4.15 -4.33
CA LEU A 98 -4.61 -3.93 -5.68
C LEU A 98 -3.43 -3.79 -6.63
N ALA A 99 -3.13 -4.83 -7.42
CA ALA A 99 -1.95 -4.88 -8.28
C ALA A 99 -2.31 -4.68 -9.75
N GLY A 100 -1.69 -3.69 -10.38
CA GLY A 100 -1.79 -3.46 -11.82
C GLY A 100 -0.93 -4.42 -12.64
N SER A 101 -0.94 -4.20 -13.96
CA SER A 101 -0.21 -5.04 -14.92
C SER A 101 1.23 -4.58 -15.23
N GLY A 102 1.67 -3.47 -14.63
CA GLY A 102 3.00 -2.88 -14.84
C GLY A 102 3.92 -3.01 -13.62
N ASN A 103 5.02 -2.24 -13.62
CA ASN A 103 6.02 -2.30 -12.55
C ASN A 103 5.47 -1.96 -11.17
N ASN A 104 4.56 -0.98 -11.06
CA ASN A 104 3.90 -0.68 -9.78
C ASN A 104 3.16 -1.91 -9.23
N GLY A 105 2.50 -2.67 -10.11
CA GLY A 105 1.86 -3.93 -9.73
C GLY A 105 2.86 -4.98 -9.26
N GLY A 106 4.05 -5.04 -9.89
CA GLY A 106 5.16 -5.88 -9.45
C GLY A 106 5.63 -5.57 -8.03
N ASP A 107 5.74 -4.29 -7.67
CA ASP A 107 6.03 -3.87 -6.29
C ASP A 107 4.93 -4.35 -5.33
N GLY A 108 3.66 -4.29 -5.76
CA GLY A 108 2.52 -4.86 -5.05
C GLY A 108 2.63 -6.38 -4.85
N TRP A 109 3.04 -7.15 -5.87
CA TRP A 109 3.27 -8.59 -5.75
C TRP A 109 4.36 -8.92 -4.73
N VAL A 110 5.47 -8.18 -4.75
CA VAL A 110 6.53 -8.32 -3.74
C VAL A 110 5.99 -8.01 -2.34
N ALA A 111 5.32 -6.86 -2.18
CA ALA A 111 4.77 -6.42 -0.90
C ALA A 111 3.80 -7.46 -0.32
N ALA A 112 2.89 -7.98 -1.15
CA ALA A 112 1.93 -9.01 -0.77
C ALA A 112 2.61 -10.28 -0.26
N SER A 113 3.62 -10.76 -0.99
CA SER A 113 4.40 -11.95 -0.59
C SER A 113 5.13 -11.74 0.74
N LEU A 114 5.77 -10.58 0.93
CA LEU A 114 6.47 -10.25 2.17
C LEU A 114 5.51 -10.12 3.37
N LEU A 115 4.38 -9.45 3.19
CA LEU A 115 3.35 -9.30 4.21
C LEU A 115 2.79 -10.66 4.66
N ALA A 116 2.50 -11.55 3.71
CA ALA A 116 2.06 -12.90 4.01
C ALA A 116 3.13 -13.71 4.73
N GLY A 117 4.40 -13.59 4.32
CA GLY A 117 5.55 -14.20 5.00
C GLY A 117 5.75 -13.69 6.44
N ARG A 118 5.27 -12.49 6.75
CA ARG A 118 5.23 -11.90 8.11
C ARG A 118 4.01 -12.32 8.93
N GLY A 119 3.14 -13.19 8.40
CA GLY A 119 1.96 -13.69 9.11
C GLY A 119 0.70 -12.84 8.95
N THR A 120 0.69 -11.88 8.02
CA THR A 120 -0.50 -11.05 7.70
C THR A 120 -1.43 -11.82 6.76
N ASN A 121 -2.76 -11.67 6.92
CA ASN A 121 -3.70 -12.20 5.94
C ASN A 121 -3.74 -11.29 4.71
N VAL A 122 -3.24 -11.76 3.57
CA VAL A 122 -3.13 -10.96 2.36
C VAL A 122 -4.00 -11.55 1.25
N THR A 123 -4.85 -10.71 0.67
CA THR A 123 -5.49 -10.99 -0.62
C THR A 123 -4.95 -10.02 -1.67
N LEU A 124 -4.24 -10.54 -2.67
CA LEU A 124 -3.83 -9.75 -3.82
C LEU A 124 -4.89 -9.83 -4.92
N VAL A 125 -5.36 -8.67 -5.38
CA VAL A 125 -6.28 -8.51 -6.50
C VAL A 125 -5.47 -8.15 -7.75
N THR A 126 -5.68 -8.89 -8.84
CA THR A 126 -4.99 -8.70 -10.12
C THR A 126 -5.94 -8.92 -11.28
N LYS A 127 -5.71 -8.26 -12.42
CA LYS A 127 -6.57 -8.38 -13.62
C LYS A 127 -6.36 -9.72 -14.32
N ALA A 128 -5.14 -10.25 -14.22
CA ALA A 128 -4.75 -11.47 -14.90
C ALA A 128 -3.89 -12.34 -13.97
N PRO A 129 -3.88 -13.67 -14.17
CA PRO A 129 -2.99 -14.57 -13.43
C PRO A 129 -1.52 -14.17 -13.60
N ALA A 130 -0.68 -14.50 -12.61
CA ALA A 130 0.75 -14.17 -12.60
C ALA A 130 1.49 -14.53 -13.90
N GLY A 131 1.20 -15.70 -14.48
CA GLY A 131 1.81 -16.15 -15.73
C GLY A 131 1.45 -15.33 -16.98
N GLN A 132 0.47 -14.43 -16.89
CA GLN A 132 0.02 -13.56 -17.98
C GLN A 132 0.47 -12.10 -17.82
N VAL A 133 1.14 -11.75 -16.72
CA VAL A 133 1.82 -10.45 -16.59
C VAL A 133 2.91 -10.38 -17.65
N GLN A 134 2.94 -9.29 -18.42
CA GLN A 134 3.87 -9.13 -19.54
C GLN A 134 5.07 -8.23 -19.21
N ALA A 135 4.88 -7.26 -18.32
CA ALA A 135 5.92 -6.31 -17.96
C ALA A 135 7.00 -6.98 -17.09
N GLU A 136 8.27 -6.80 -17.45
CA GLU A 136 9.39 -7.15 -16.58
C GLU A 136 9.92 -5.89 -15.87
N PRO A 137 10.28 -5.99 -14.57
CA PRO A 137 10.41 -7.22 -13.77
C PRO A 137 9.12 -7.68 -13.04
N ALA A 138 7.97 -7.05 -13.30
CA ALA A 138 6.72 -7.35 -12.60
C ALA A 138 6.23 -8.80 -12.76
N ARG A 139 6.42 -9.39 -13.94
CA ARG A 139 6.09 -10.81 -14.18
C ARG A 139 6.95 -11.73 -13.32
N THR A 140 8.25 -11.48 -13.26
CA THR A 140 9.16 -12.23 -12.37
C THR A 140 8.69 -12.13 -10.92
N ALA A 141 8.35 -10.93 -10.43
CA ALA A 141 7.80 -10.75 -9.08
C ALA A 141 6.51 -11.53 -8.84
N ALA A 142 5.59 -11.54 -9.80
CA ALA A 142 4.32 -12.27 -9.70
C ALA A 142 4.55 -13.79 -9.65
N ILE A 143 5.46 -14.31 -10.48
CA ILE A 143 5.82 -15.75 -10.50
C ILE A 143 6.50 -16.16 -9.19
N ASP A 144 7.43 -15.35 -8.69
CA ASP A 144 8.13 -15.60 -7.44
C ASP A 144 7.18 -15.58 -6.24
N ALA A 145 6.26 -14.61 -6.19
CA ALA A 145 5.23 -14.52 -5.15
C ALA A 145 4.33 -15.76 -5.13
N CYS A 146 3.91 -16.26 -6.31
CA CYS A 146 3.16 -17.51 -6.44
C CYS A 146 3.97 -18.75 -6.04
N SER A 147 5.27 -18.76 -6.31
CA SER A 147 6.15 -19.88 -5.93
C SER A 147 6.37 -19.95 -4.42
N GLY A 148 6.32 -18.81 -3.73
CA GLY A 148 6.29 -18.70 -2.28
C GLY A 148 4.90 -18.86 -1.65
N ALA A 149 3.82 -18.94 -2.44
CA ALA A 149 2.43 -18.93 -1.99
C ALA A 149 1.95 -20.22 -1.29
N GLY A 150 2.87 -21.10 -0.87
CA GLY A 150 2.59 -22.11 0.15
C GLY A 150 2.34 -21.54 1.55
N ALA A 151 2.48 -20.22 1.73
CA ALA A 151 2.14 -19.54 2.96
C ALA A 151 0.62 -19.56 3.21
N PRO A 152 0.14 -20.00 4.38
CA PRO A 152 -1.29 -20.20 4.68
C PRO A 152 -2.15 -18.92 4.68
N ARG A 153 -1.54 -17.76 4.42
CA ARG A 153 -2.14 -16.43 4.56
C ARG A 153 -2.05 -15.59 3.30
N PHE A 154 -1.75 -16.19 2.14
CA PHE A 154 -1.71 -15.49 0.86
C PHE A 154 -2.76 -16.05 -0.10
N ALA A 155 -3.70 -15.19 -0.52
CA ALA A 155 -4.71 -15.51 -1.53
C ALA A 155 -4.57 -14.55 -2.72
N ILE A 156 -4.97 -15.02 -3.91
CA ILE A 156 -4.99 -14.24 -5.14
C ILE A 156 -6.43 -14.25 -5.68
N ALA A 157 -7.00 -13.06 -5.86
CA ALA A 157 -8.28 -12.84 -6.53
C ALA A 157 -8.00 -12.31 -7.94
N VAL A 158 -8.31 -13.11 -8.96
CA VAL A 158 -8.14 -12.72 -10.36
C VAL A 158 -9.45 -12.16 -10.89
N ASP A 159 -9.39 -10.92 -11.36
CA ASP A 159 -10.50 -10.17 -11.98
C ASP A 159 -11.83 -10.29 -11.21
N PRO A 160 -11.84 -9.99 -9.89
CA PRO A 160 -13.07 -10.07 -9.11
C PRO A 160 -14.10 -9.05 -9.62
N ASP A 161 -15.37 -9.43 -9.56
CA ASP A 161 -16.44 -8.48 -9.81
C ASP A 161 -16.53 -7.41 -8.69
N ALA A 162 -17.33 -6.37 -8.91
CA ALA A 162 -17.44 -5.25 -7.98
C ALA A 162 -17.94 -5.67 -6.58
N ALA A 163 -18.83 -6.66 -6.49
CA ALA A 163 -19.37 -7.12 -5.21
C ALA A 163 -18.34 -7.95 -4.43
N GLN A 164 -17.58 -8.80 -5.13
CA GLN A 164 -16.46 -9.54 -4.58
C GLN A 164 -15.37 -8.58 -4.06
N LEU A 165 -15.04 -7.55 -4.83
CA LEU A 165 -14.07 -6.55 -4.42
C LEU A 165 -14.53 -5.77 -3.19
N ASP A 166 -15.79 -5.34 -3.14
CA ASP A 166 -16.35 -4.65 -1.96
C ASP A 166 -16.33 -5.53 -0.71
N ALA A 167 -16.62 -6.82 -0.85
CA ALA A 167 -16.54 -7.77 0.26
C ALA A 167 -15.10 -7.92 0.78
N LEU A 168 -14.09 -7.92 -0.10
CA LEU A 168 -12.68 -7.96 0.29
C LEU A 168 -12.26 -6.68 1.02
N LEU A 169 -12.55 -5.52 0.43
CA LEU A 169 -12.12 -4.22 0.96
C LEU A 169 -12.83 -3.85 2.28
N SER A 170 -14.09 -4.26 2.45
CA SER A 170 -14.85 -3.97 3.69
C SER A 170 -14.30 -4.68 4.94
N ARG A 171 -13.52 -5.75 4.76
CA ARG A 171 -12.91 -6.52 5.85
C ARG A 171 -11.42 -6.23 6.03
N ALA A 172 -10.84 -5.41 5.17
CA ALA A 172 -9.43 -5.06 5.22
C ALA A 172 -9.14 -3.99 6.27
N ASP A 173 -7.94 -4.07 6.86
CA ASP A 173 -7.37 -3.04 7.73
C ASP A 173 -6.54 -2.04 6.92
N VAL A 174 -5.87 -2.55 5.88
CA VAL A 174 -5.08 -1.76 4.93
C VAL A 174 -5.38 -2.20 3.50
N VAL A 175 -5.48 -1.23 2.59
CA VAL A 175 -5.45 -1.41 1.14
C VAL A 175 -4.13 -0.86 0.63
N VAL A 176 -3.38 -1.68 -0.10
CA VAL A 176 -2.20 -1.23 -0.84
C VAL A 176 -2.62 -0.93 -2.27
N ASP A 177 -2.48 0.32 -2.68
CA ASP A 177 -2.68 0.77 -4.05
C ASP A 177 -1.38 0.62 -4.85
N ALA A 178 -1.31 -0.45 -5.64
CA ALA A 178 -0.22 -0.78 -6.55
C ALA A 178 -0.71 -0.88 -8.01
N VAL A 179 -1.75 -0.09 -8.36
CA VAL A 179 -2.46 -0.26 -9.64
C VAL A 179 -1.74 0.44 -10.80
N LEU A 180 -1.43 1.73 -10.65
CA LEU A 180 -0.79 2.57 -11.65
C LEU A 180 0.36 3.33 -11.01
N GLY A 181 1.50 3.45 -11.72
CA GLY A 181 2.66 4.20 -11.25
C GLY A 181 2.90 5.47 -12.07
N THR A 182 4.15 5.93 -12.09
CA THR A 182 4.61 7.17 -12.76
C THR A 182 4.32 7.28 -14.25
N GLY A 183 4.11 6.15 -14.94
CA GLY A 183 3.77 6.12 -16.37
C GLY A 183 2.34 6.57 -16.69
N PHE A 184 1.48 6.78 -15.68
CA PHE A 184 0.13 7.29 -15.90
C PHE A 184 0.12 8.79 -16.20
N ALA A 185 -0.45 9.18 -17.33
CA ALA A 185 -0.51 10.57 -17.79
C ALA A 185 -1.89 10.97 -18.35
N HIS A 186 -2.93 10.18 -18.10
CA HIS A 186 -4.25 10.35 -18.71
C HIS A 186 -5.25 10.99 -17.74
N ARG A 187 -6.40 11.44 -18.27
CA ARG A 187 -7.51 11.98 -17.47
C ARG A 187 -8.53 10.93 -17.05
N GLU A 188 -8.55 9.80 -17.75
CA GLU A 188 -9.45 8.69 -17.48
C GLU A 188 -8.63 7.44 -17.15
N VAL A 189 -9.06 6.70 -16.12
CA VAL A 189 -8.53 5.38 -15.79
C VAL A 189 -9.39 4.33 -16.49
N ARG A 190 -8.75 3.35 -17.12
CA ARG A 190 -9.46 2.26 -17.84
C ARG A 190 -9.89 1.16 -16.88
N GLU A 191 -11.00 0.50 -17.19
CA GLU A 191 -11.46 -0.67 -16.44
C GLU A 191 -10.50 -1.88 -16.55
N PRO A 192 -10.40 -2.70 -15.49
CA PRO A 192 -11.16 -2.65 -14.23
C PRO A 192 -10.57 -1.70 -13.17
N TYR A 193 -9.49 -0.98 -13.50
CA TYR A 193 -8.73 -0.21 -12.51
C TYR A 193 -9.50 1.00 -11.97
N ALA A 194 -10.37 1.63 -12.76
CA ALA A 194 -11.23 2.71 -12.29
C ALA A 194 -12.19 2.20 -11.19
N THR A 195 -12.87 1.08 -11.44
CA THR A 195 -13.71 0.41 -10.43
C THR A 195 -12.93 0.11 -9.15
N TRP A 196 -11.68 -0.35 -9.25
CA TRP A 196 -10.87 -0.68 -8.09
C TRP A 196 -10.49 0.54 -7.26
N ILE A 197 -10.08 1.62 -7.92
CA ILE A 197 -9.74 2.90 -7.27
C ILE A 197 -10.97 3.45 -6.55
N ASP A 198 -12.13 3.46 -7.19
CA ASP A 198 -13.37 3.97 -6.60
C ASP A 198 -13.85 3.10 -5.43
N ALA A 199 -13.65 1.79 -5.50
CA ALA A 199 -13.92 0.87 -4.40
C ALA A 199 -13.00 1.12 -3.20
N ALA A 200 -11.69 1.28 -3.42
CA ALA A 200 -10.73 1.60 -2.35
C ALA A 200 -11.08 2.93 -1.65
N ASN A 201 -11.36 3.97 -2.44
CA ASN A 201 -11.77 5.28 -1.93
C ASN A 201 -13.09 5.21 -1.15
N ARG A 202 -14.06 4.41 -1.61
CA ARG A 202 -15.32 4.20 -0.91
C ARG A 202 -15.10 3.49 0.41
N ALA A 203 -14.36 2.38 0.41
CA ALA A 203 -14.02 1.62 1.61
C ALA A 203 -13.33 2.52 2.65
N ARG A 204 -12.34 3.32 2.23
CA ARG A 204 -11.65 4.28 3.10
C ARG A 204 -12.63 5.18 3.84
N ARG A 205 -13.66 5.70 3.14
CA ARG A 205 -14.67 6.58 3.75
C ARG A 205 -15.68 5.83 4.62
N THR A 206 -16.06 4.61 4.27
CA THR A 206 -17.17 3.89 4.92
C THR A 206 -16.75 2.97 6.05
N THR A 207 -15.55 2.39 5.99
CA THR A 207 -15.03 1.47 7.01
C THR A 207 -13.85 2.05 7.79
N GLY A 208 -13.22 3.10 7.28
CA GLY A 208 -11.99 3.65 7.86
C GLY A 208 -10.74 2.82 7.56
N VAL A 209 -10.80 1.91 6.58
CA VAL A 209 -9.61 1.19 6.08
C VAL A 209 -8.53 2.19 5.64
N ARG A 210 -7.27 1.89 5.95
CA ARG A 210 -6.14 2.75 5.56
C ARG A 210 -5.71 2.44 4.15
N VAL A 211 -5.35 3.47 3.38
CA VAL A 211 -4.85 3.31 2.01
C VAL A 211 -3.37 3.70 1.93
N VAL A 212 -2.53 2.76 1.49
CA VAL A 212 -1.10 2.95 1.24
C VAL A 212 -0.86 2.94 -0.26
N ALA A 213 -0.50 4.08 -0.85
CA ALA A 213 -0.14 4.18 -2.26
C ALA A 213 1.32 3.81 -2.49
N VAL A 214 1.56 2.98 -3.50
CA VAL A 214 2.89 2.62 -3.99
C VAL A 214 3.32 3.63 -5.02
N ASP A 215 4.42 4.31 -4.70
CA ASP A 215 5.12 5.31 -5.50
C ASP A 215 4.36 6.61 -5.78
N VAL A 216 3.16 6.51 -6.35
CA VAL A 216 2.24 7.59 -6.70
C VAL A 216 0.82 7.06 -6.55
N PRO A 217 -0.13 7.79 -5.91
CA PRO A 217 -1.53 7.38 -5.89
C PRO A 217 -2.05 7.12 -7.31
N SER A 218 -2.63 5.95 -7.54
CA SER A 218 -3.13 5.57 -8.86
C SER A 218 -4.17 6.56 -9.35
N GLY A 219 -4.03 6.98 -10.61
CA GLY A 219 -4.85 8.05 -11.20
C GLY A 219 -4.27 9.45 -11.03
N LEU A 220 -3.18 9.65 -10.29
CA LEU A 220 -2.46 10.92 -10.23
C LEU A 220 -1.35 10.96 -11.28
N ASN A 221 -1.27 12.05 -12.05
CA ASN A 221 -0.15 12.31 -12.93
C ASN A 221 1.09 12.70 -12.11
N ALA A 222 2.10 11.83 -12.11
CA ALA A 222 3.32 12.02 -11.32
C ALA A 222 4.12 13.28 -11.70
N GLN A 223 3.98 13.78 -12.93
CA GLN A 223 4.69 14.97 -13.40
C GLN A 223 3.96 16.26 -13.04
N THR A 224 2.65 16.31 -13.27
CA THR A 224 1.87 17.57 -13.22
C THR A 224 1.03 17.70 -11.96
N GLY A 225 0.74 16.59 -11.26
CA GLY A 225 -0.17 16.55 -10.13
C GLY A 225 -1.65 16.61 -10.51
N GLU A 226 -1.97 16.56 -11.81
CA GLU A 226 -3.36 16.44 -12.27
C GLU A 226 -3.90 15.05 -11.92
N SER A 227 -5.07 15.01 -11.28
CA SER A 227 -5.79 13.77 -11.00
C SER A 227 -6.74 13.42 -12.12
N ALA A 228 -6.84 12.13 -12.43
CA ALA A 228 -7.94 11.55 -13.18
C ALA A 228 -9.25 11.59 -12.38
N ASP A 229 -10.37 11.28 -13.05
CA ASP A 229 -11.69 11.19 -12.41
C ASP A 229 -11.69 10.15 -11.28
N SER A 230 -11.15 8.97 -11.54
CA SER A 230 -10.84 7.96 -10.52
C SER A 230 -9.37 8.11 -10.11
N CYS A 231 -9.14 8.75 -8.96
CA CYS A 231 -7.82 8.92 -8.36
C CYS A 231 -7.84 8.48 -6.90
N VAL A 232 -6.86 7.68 -6.50
CA VAL A 232 -6.75 7.18 -5.12
C VAL A 232 -6.54 8.33 -4.14
N GLN A 233 -7.21 8.24 -2.99
CA GLN A 233 -6.98 9.11 -1.82
C GLN A 233 -6.25 8.30 -0.75
N ALA A 234 -4.93 8.44 -0.71
CA ALA A 234 -4.07 7.70 0.20
C ALA A 234 -4.00 8.34 1.60
N ASP A 235 -3.85 7.51 2.62
CA ASP A 235 -3.43 7.94 3.96
C ASP A 235 -1.90 8.08 4.04
N VAL A 236 -1.21 7.23 3.28
CA VAL A 236 0.25 7.17 3.17
C VAL A 236 0.64 6.92 1.72
N THR A 237 1.66 7.62 1.22
CA THR A 237 2.31 7.31 -0.06
C THR A 237 3.78 6.99 0.18
N VAL A 238 4.25 5.86 -0.35
CA VAL A 238 5.66 5.46 -0.30
C VAL A 238 6.29 5.76 -1.67
N THR A 239 6.97 6.89 -1.82
CA THR A 239 7.65 7.30 -3.06
C THR A 239 9.04 6.68 -3.15
N MET A 240 9.40 6.14 -4.30
CA MET A 240 10.67 5.43 -4.53
C MET A 240 11.73 6.37 -5.11
N LEU A 241 12.98 6.26 -4.65
CA LEU A 241 14.19 6.99 -5.07
C LEU A 241 14.14 8.51 -4.86
N ALA A 242 13.16 9.17 -5.45
CA ALA A 242 12.91 10.60 -5.34
C ALA A 242 11.41 10.89 -5.37
N ALA A 243 11.00 12.03 -4.86
CA ALA A 243 9.64 12.51 -5.08
C ALA A 243 9.47 12.96 -6.52
N LYS A 244 8.32 12.64 -7.10
CA LYS A 244 7.94 13.19 -8.42
C LYS A 244 7.24 14.54 -8.23
N PRO A 245 7.43 15.52 -9.13
CA PRO A 245 6.94 16.89 -8.93
C PRO A 245 5.43 16.97 -8.67
N GLY A 246 4.65 16.11 -9.32
CA GLY A 246 3.19 16.05 -9.19
C GLY A 246 2.73 15.79 -7.76
N LEU A 247 3.48 15.01 -6.98
CA LEU A 247 3.19 14.71 -5.56
C LEU A 247 3.27 15.96 -4.67
N LEU A 248 4.06 16.95 -5.08
CA LEU A 248 4.33 18.14 -4.28
C LEU A 248 3.42 19.32 -4.64
N THR A 249 2.62 19.19 -5.69
CA THR A 249 1.60 20.18 -6.06
C THR A 249 0.48 20.23 -5.02
N ALA A 250 -0.27 21.34 -4.99
CA ALA A 250 -1.44 21.45 -4.12
C ALA A 250 -2.48 20.36 -4.39
N SER A 251 -2.66 20.00 -5.67
CA SER A 251 -3.49 18.87 -6.07
C SER A 251 -2.90 17.59 -5.49
N GLY A 252 -1.69 17.17 -5.89
CA GLY A 252 -1.05 15.93 -5.44
C GLY A 252 -1.04 15.72 -3.93
N LYS A 253 -0.73 16.77 -3.15
CA LYS A 253 -0.76 16.72 -1.68
C LYS A 253 -2.14 16.33 -1.11
N ALA A 254 -3.22 16.65 -1.81
CA ALA A 254 -4.57 16.26 -1.42
C ALA A 254 -4.86 14.76 -1.61
N GLN A 255 -4.07 14.05 -2.42
CA GLN A 255 -4.22 12.61 -2.64
C GLN A 255 -3.15 11.76 -1.97
N THR A 256 -1.99 12.32 -1.62
CA THR A 256 -0.85 11.52 -1.13
C THR A 256 -0.91 11.14 0.35
N GLY A 257 -1.66 11.87 1.15
CA GLY A 257 -1.59 11.74 2.61
C GLY A 257 -0.16 12.03 3.11
N ARG A 258 0.32 11.25 4.08
CA ARG A 258 1.72 11.35 4.54
C ARG A 258 2.67 10.76 3.50
N LEU A 259 3.68 11.51 3.11
CA LEU A 259 4.66 11.07 2.11
C LEU A 259 5.89 10.48 2.80
N PHE A 260 6.32 9.29 2.36
CA PHE A 260 7.55 8.64 2.81
C PHE A 260 8.46 8.38 1.62
N LEU A 261 9.74 8.71 1.76
CA LEU A 261 10.74 8.40 0.75
C LEU A 261 11.38 7.04 1.06
N ALA A 262 11.37 6.15 0.07
CA ALA A 262 12.12 4.90 0.07
C ALA A 262 13.33 5.04 -0.86
N PRO A 263 14.58 5.15 -0.34
CA PRO A 263 15.78 5.35 -1.16
C PRO A 263 16.22 4.09 -1.92
N LEU A 264 15.64 2.93 -1.60
CA LEU A 264 15.97 1.63 -2.22
C LEU A 264 17.45 1.23 -2.11
N GLY A 265 18.16 1.75 -1.09
CA GLY A 265 19.60 1.52 -0.92
C GLY A 265 20.45 2.20 -2.00
N CYS A 266 19.93 3.27 -2.60
CA CYS A 266 20.57 4.06 -3.63
C CYS A 266 20.46 5.54 -3.24
N ASP A 267 21.51 6.30 -3.54
CA ASP A 267 21.46 7.76 -3.44
C ASP A 267 20.83 8.33 -4.72
N ALA A 268 19.92 9.29 -4.55
CA ALA A 268 19.27 10.01 -5.66
C ALA A 268 20.04 11.26 -6.07
#